data_AF-A0A2W6RC74-F1
#
_entry.id   AF-A0A2W6RC74-F1
#
_cell.length_a   1.000
_cell.length_b   1.000
_cell.length_c   1.000
_cell.angle_alpha   90.00
_cell.angle_beta   90.00
_cell.angle_gamma   90.00
#
_symmetry.space_group_name_H-M   'P 1'
#
loop_
_entity.id
_entity.type
_entity.pdbx_description
1 polymer ?
#
loop_
_entity_poly.entity_id
_entity_poly.type
_entity_poly.pdbx_seq_one_letter_code
_entity_poly.pdbx_strand_id
1 'polypeptide(L)' 'MMSGYVSDRSAFAPQPGARHYEVEPRDGGWCVAMNGCRTRPLPRRSAAARLARTLQAQADRLNHKLGARR' A
#
# COMPACT_ATOMS: atom_id res chain seq x y z
N MET A 1 34.63 -2.09 19.41
CA MET A 1 33.33 -2.75 19.70
C MET A 1 32.30 -2.21 18.73
N MET A 2 31.63 -3.13 18.04
CA MET A 2 30.50 -3.04 17.09
C MET A 2 30.15 -1.72 16.36
N SER A 3 30.37 -1.75 15.04
CA SER A 3 29.77 -0.88 14.02
C SER A 3 28.25 -1.05 13.98
N GLY A 4 27.50 -0.04 14.38
CA GLY A 4 26.05 0.00 14.25
C GLY A 4 25.64 0.30 12.81
N TYR A 5 25.14 -0.70 12.10
CA TYR A 5 24.45 -0.50 10.82
C TYR A 5 23.16 0.29 11.09
N VAL A 6 23.18 1.59 10.85
CA VAL A 6 21.96 2.36 10.59
C VAL A 6 21.41 1.82 9.27
N SER A 7 20.47 0.89 9.38
CA SER A 7 19.57 0.62 8.27
C SER A 7 18.76 1.89 8.09
N ASP A 8 19.15 2.71 7.11
CA ASP A 8 18.29 3.69 6.49
C ASP A 8 17.11 2.92 5.88
N ARG A 9 16.17 2.51 6.73
CA ARG A 9 14.79 2.45 6.28
C ARG A 9 14.44 3.91 6.11
N SER A 10 14.58 4.40 4.88
CA SER A 10 13.79 5.48 4.33
C SER A 10 12.31 5.17 4.63
N ALA A 11 11.91 5.43 5.87
CA ALA A 11 10.53 5.53 6.31
C ALA A 11 10.09 6.85 5.69
N PHE A 12 9.67 6.75 4.42
CA PHE A 12 8.96 7.80 3.74
C PHE A 12 7.79 8.14 4.67
N ALA A 13 7.92 9.21 5.45
CA ALA A 13 6.90 9.61 6.39
C ALA A 13 5.62 9.77 5.58
N PRO A 14 4.57 8.96 5.84
CA PRO A 14 3.37 9.02 5.03
C PRO A 14 2.80 10.42 5.20
N GLN A 15 2.75 11.18 4.11
CA GLN A 15 2.09 12.47 4.08
C GLN A 15 0.66 12.24 4.59
N PRO A 16 0.15 13.05 5.53
CA PRO A 16 -1.22 12.89 6.02
C PRO A 16 -2.18 13.11 4.84
N GLY A 17 -2.64 12.01 4.23
CA GLY A 17 -3.42 11.99 2.99
C GLY A 17 -2.99 10.93 1.98
N ALA A 18 -1.75 10.44 2.06
CA ALA A 18 -1.22 9.38 1.21
C ALA A 18 -1.72 8.02 1.72
N ARG A 19 -2.95 7.66 1.32
CA ARG A 19 -3.56 6.34 1.58
C ARG A 19 -2.89 5.32 0.67
N HIS A 20 -1.91 4.58 1.20
CA HIS A 20 -1.20 3.56 0.44
C HIS A 20 -1.89 2.21 0.59
N TYR A 21 -2.03 1.50 -0.52
CA TYR A 21 -2.49 0.11 -0.53
C TYR A 21 -1.29 -0.82 -0.27
N GLU A 22 -1.31 -1.52 0.86
CA GLU A 22 -0.22 -2.39 1.29
C GLU A 22 -0.53 -3.86 1.01
N VAL A 23 0.49 -4.67 0.72
CA VAL A 23 0.33 -6.11 0.53
C VAL A 23 0.79 -6.82 1.79
N GLU A 24 -0.15 -7.46 2.48
CA GLU A 24 0.09 -8.20 3.72
C GLU A 24 -0.03 -9.71 3.50
N PRO A 25 0.82 -10.54 4.14
CA PRO A 25 0.59 -11.98 4.23
C PRO A 25 -0.60 -12.27 5.15
N ARG A 26 -1.39 -13.31 4.81
CA ARG A 26 -2.56 -13.75 5.59
C ARG A 26 -2.71 -15.27 5.48
N ASP A 27 -3.44 -15.89 6.43
CA ASP A 27 -3.84 -17.29 6.31
C ASP A 27 -4.51 -17.56 4.96
N GLY A 28 -3.90 -18.45 4.18
CA GLY A 28 -4.36 -18.78 2.83
C GLY A 28 -3.80 -17.91 1.69
N GLY A 29 -2.89 -16.97 1.95
CA GLY A 29 -2.15 -16.26 0.88
C GLY A 29 -1.77 -14.81 1.21
N TRP A 30 -2.13 -13.89 0.31
CA TRP A 30 -1.75 -12.48 0.36
C TRP A 30 -2.99 -11.60 0.17
N CYS A 31 -3.14 -10.56 0.97
CA CYS A 31 -4.24 -9.60 0.81
C CYS A 31 -3.71 -8.18 0.62
N VAL A 32 -4.56 -7.31 0.10
CA VAL A 32 -4.31 -5.87 0.09
C VAL A 32 -5.00 -5.26 1.30
N ALA A 33 -4.25 -4.49 2.09
CA ALA A 33 -4.72 -3.79 3.26
C ALA A 33 -4.70 -2.27 3.04
N MET A 34 -5.72 -1.58 3.57
CA MET A 34 -5.81 -0.13 3.56
C MET A 34 -6.74 0.31 4.70
N ASN A 35 -6.25 1.19 5.58
CA ASN A 35 -7.02 1.75 6.71
C ASN A 35 -7.77 0.70 7.56
N GLY A 36 -7.13 -0.44 7.84
CA GLY A 36 -7.74 -1.53 8.62
C GLY A 36 -8.71 -2.42 7.85
N CYS A 37 -9.06 -2.08 6.61
CA CYS A 37 -9.81 -2.93 5.70
C CYS A 37 -8.84 -3.86 4.93
N ARG A 38 -9.28 -5.10 4.67
CA ARG A 38 -8.49 -6.10 3.94
C ARG A 38 -9.32 -6.75 2.85
N THR A 39 -8.70 -7.00 1.69
CA THR A 39 -9.31 -7.79 0.63
C THR A 39 -9.34 -9.28 0.97
N ARG A 40 -10.07 -10.06 0.17
CA ARG A 40 -9.95 -11.53 0.19
C ARG A 40 -8.50 -11.96 -0.08
N PRO A 41 -8.05 -13.07 0.52
CA PRO A 41 -6.72 -13.61 0.28
C PRO A 41 -6.58 -14.09 -1.16
N LEU A 42 -5.45 -13.75 -1.77
CA LEU A 42 -5.02 -14.15 -3.09
C LEU A 42 -3.88 -15.18 -2.94
N PRO A 43 -3.85 -16.24 -3.74
CA PRO A 43 -2.85 -17.30 -3.58
C PRO A 43 -1.42 -16.86 -3.92
N ARG A 44 -1.25 -15.74 -4.65
CA ARG A 44 0.06 -15.24 -5.11
C ARG A 44 0.28 -13.80 -4.69
N ARG A 45 1.47 -13.51 -4.13
CA ARG A 45 1.91 -12.15 -3.80
C ARG A 45 1.85 -11.20 -4.99
N SER A 46 2.24 -11.69 -6.17
CA SER A 46 2.22 -10.91 -7.41
C SER A 46 0.81 -10.49 -7.84
N ALA A 47 -0.21 -11.31 -7.54
CA ALA A 47 -1.60 -10.95 -7.77
C ALA A 47 -2.05 -9.83 -6.81
N ALA A 48 -1.72 -9.96 -5.53
CA ALA A 48 -2.00 -8.92 -4.52
C ALA A 48 -1.27 -7.60 -4.85
N ALA A 49 -0.03 -7.65 -5.31
CA ALA A 49 0.73 -6.47 -5.73
C ALA A 49 0.13 -5.79 -6.97
N ARG A 50 -0.35 -6.56 -7.96
CA ARG A 50 -1.08 -5.99 -9.11
C ARG A 50 -2.39 -5.33 -8.66
N LEU A 51 -3.11 -5.96 -7.74
CA LEU A 51 -4.34 -5.40 -7.18
C LEU A 51 -4.07 -4.09 -6.43
N ALA A 52 -3.07 -4.06 -5.55
CA ALA A 52 -2.67 -2.85 -4.81
C ALA A 52 -2.32 -1.70 -5.76
N ARG A 53 -1.54 -1.95 -6.82
CA ARG A 53 -1.22 -0.93 -7.84
C ARG A 53 -2.46 -0.42 -8.58
N THR A 54 -3.38 -1.31 -8.90
CA THR A 54 -4.63 -0.94 -9.59
C THR A 54 -5.50 -0.06 -8.71
N LEU A 55 -5.63 -0.43 -7.43
CA LEU A 55 -6.38 0.34 -6.44
C LEU A 55 -5.75 1.72 -6.19
N GLN A 56 -4.42 1.80 -6.11
CA GLN A 56 -3.71 3.06 -6.00
C GLN A 56 -4.00 3.97 -7.19
N ALA A 57 -3.83 3.47 -8.41
CA ALA A 57 -4.09 4.25 -9.62
C ALA A 57 -5.55 4.73 -9.73
N GLN A 58 -6.51 3.93 -9.25
CA GLN A 58 -7.91 4.33 -9.20
C GLN A 58 -8.16 5.42 -8.15
N ALA A 59 -7.58 5.29 -6.95
CA ALA A 59 -7.66 6.29 -5.90
C ALA A 59 -7.04 7.62 -6.35
N ASP A 60 -5.87 7.59 -6.98
CA ASP A 60 -5.19 8.78 -7.48
C ASP A 60 -6.03 9.49 -8.55
N ARG A 61 -6.63 8.73 -9.48
CA ARG A 61 -7.56 9.28 -10.48
C ARG A 61 -8.80 9.92 -9.86
N LEU A 62 -9.37 9.33 -8.81
CA LEU A 62 -10.51 9.90 -8.10
C LEU A 62 -10.14 11.20 -7.39
N ASN A 63 -9.00 11.21 -6.69
CA ASN A 63 -8.49 12.41 -6.04
C ASN A 63 -8.21 13.54 -7.04
N HIS A 64 -7.63 13.22 -8.20
CA HIS A 64 -7.43 14.22 -9.27
C HIS A 64 -8.76 14.78 -9.78
N LYS A 65 -9.79 13.94 -9.99
CA LYS A 65 -11.11 14.41 -10.43
C LYS A 65 -11.80 15.29 -9.39
N LEU A 66 -11.65 14.97 -8.11
CA LEU A 66 -12.23 15.75 -7.01
C LEU A 66 -11.49 17.08 -6.79
N GLY A 67 -10.17 17.10 -6.96
CA GLY A 67 -9.37 18.32 -6.91
C GLY A 67 -9.67 19.28 -8.07
N ALA A 68 -10.00 18.76 -9.26
CA ALA A 68 -10.34 19.57 -10.43
C ALA A 68 -11.76 20.19 -10.40
N ARG A 69 -12.57 19.90 -9.38
CA ARG A 69 -13.94 20.45 -9.21
C ARG A 69 -14.04 21.53 -8.13
N ARG A 70 -12.90 22.00 -7.58
CA ARG A 70 -12.84 23.05 -6.56
C ARG A 70 -12.44 24.40 -7.14
#